data_AF-A0A1C3X363-F1
#
_entry.id   AF-A0A1C3X363-F1
#
_cell.length_a   1.000
_cell.length_b   1.000
_cell.length_c   1.000
_cell.angle_alpha   90.00
_cell.angle_beta   90.00
_cell.angle_gamma   90.00
#
_symmetry.space_group_name_H-M   'P 1'
#
loop_
_entity.id
_entity.type
_entity.pdbx_description
1 polymer ?
#
loop_
_entity_poly.entity_id
_entity_poly.type
_entity_poly.pdbx_seq_one_letter_code
_entity_poly.pdbx_strand_id
1 'polypeptide(L)' 'MGCVADQAKADRYVVDVFYVDNAAVAAHRDTSRFKDYLSKINDLAEQKAFVLDPALVANKNG' A
#
# COMPACT_ATOMS: atom_id res chain seq x y z
N MET A 1 -3.22 -8.23 -1.83
CA MET A 1 -2.29 -7.17 -2.24
C MET A 1 -1.92 -7.42 -3.69
N GLY A 2 -2.33 -6.53 -4.59
CA GLY A 2 -1.95 -6.56 -6.01
C GLY A 2 -1.16 -5.31 -6.33
N CYS A 3 -0.13 -5.43 -7.17
CA CYS A 3 0.57 -4.30 -7.76
C CYS A 3 0.18 -4.24 -9.23
N VAL A 4 -0.29 -3.08 -9.68
CA VAL A 4 -0.68 -2.85 -11.08
C VAL A 4 0.09 -1.66 -11.64
N ALA A 5 0.48 -1.73 -12.90
CA ALA A 5 1.10 -0.60 -13.60
C ALA A 5 0.01 0.36 -14.11
N ASP A 6 0.25 1.66 -14.00
CA ASP A 6 -0.60 2.71 -14.58
C ASP A 6 -0.53 2.63 -16.12
N GLN A 7 -1.71 2.57 -16.75
CA GLN A 7 -1.84 2.48 -18.22
C GLN A 7 -1.31 3.72 -18.95
N ALA A 8 -1.40 4.90 -18.33
CA ALA A 8 -0.95 6.15 -18.92
C ALA A 8 0.53 6.45 -18.60
N LYS A 9 1.09 5.79 -17.58
CA LYS A 9 2.46 6.01 -17.10
C LYS A 9 3.09 4.70 -16.64
N ALA A 10 3.80 4.02 -17.54
CA ALA A 10 4.31 2.67 -17.33
C ALA A 10 5.32 2.51 -16.17
N ASP A 11 5.97 3.59 -15.73
CA ASP A 11 6.87 3.62 -14.57
C ASP A 11 6.14 3.90 -13.24
N ARG A 12 4.82 4.12 -13.26
CA ARG A 12 4.01 4.28 -12.05
C ARG A 12 3.32 2.97 -11.70
N TYR A 13 3.47 2.57 -10.45
CA TYR A 13 2.84 1.38 -9.89
C TYR A 13 1.88 1.77 -8.78
N VAL A 14 0.73 1.10 -8.73
CA VAL A 14 -0.31 1.31 -7.72
C VAL A 14 -0.49 0.02 -6.92
N VAL A 15 -0.55 0.16 -5.61
CA VAL A 15 -0.75 -0.96 -4.68
C VAL A 15 -1.95 -0.65 -3.79
N ASP A 16 -2.97 -1.49 -3.90
CA ASP A 16 -4.08 -1.47 -2.95
C ASP A 16 -3.79 -2.40 -1.77
N VAL A 17 -3.87 -1.83 -0.57
CA VAL A 17 -3.63 -2.54 0.69
C VAL A 17 -4.84 -2.35 1.60
N PHE A 18 -5.43 -3.47 2.00
CA PHE A 18 -6.55 -3.53 2.92
C PHE A 18 -6.09 -4.15 4.24
N TYR A 19 -6.48 -3.52 5.34
CA TYR A 19 -6.28 -4.01 6.69
C TYR A 19 -7.63 -4.12 7.39
N VAL A 20 -7.71 -4.96 8.43
CA VAL A 20 -8.94 -5.11 9.23
C VAL A 20 -9.30 -3.82 9.97
N ASP A 21 -8.29 -3.07 10.42
CA ASP A 21 -8.45 -1.79 11.11
C ASP A 21 -7.15 -0.96 11.08
N ASN A 22 -7.19 0.20 11.73
CA ASN A 22 -6.05 1.10 11.86
C ASN A 22 -4.93 0.56 12.78
N ALA A 23 -5.25 -0.32 13.73
CA ALA A 23 -4.23 -0.92 14.58
C ALA A 23 -3.36 -1.90 13.78
N ALA A 24 -3.95 -2.64 12.84
CA ALA A 24 -3.22 -3.47 11.89
C ALA A 24 -2.33 -2.65 10.94
N VAL A 25 -2.76 -1.44 10.53
CA VAL A 25 -1.90 -0.50 9.79
C VAL A 25 -0.68 -0.10 10.63
N ALA A 26 -0.90 0.29 11.89
CA ALA A 26 0.18 0.69 12.79
C ALA A 26 1.16 -0.47 13.04
N ALA A 27 0.65 -1.66 13.35
CA ALA A 27 1.47 -2.85 13.57
C ALA A 27 2.28 -3.23 12.33
N HIS A 28 1.69 -3.15 11.13
CA HIS A 28 2.43 -3.38 9.89
C HIS A 28 3.58 -2.38 9.71
N ARG A 29 3.30 -1.09 9.93
CA ARG A 29 4.29 -0.02 9.79
C ARG A 29 5.42 -0.08 10.84
N ASP A 30 5.16 -0.73 11.97
CA ASP A 30 6.17 -0.88 13.03
C ASP A 30 7.14 -2.04 12.77
N THR A 31 6.83 -2.96 11.84
CA THR A 31 7.70 -4.09 11.52
C THR A 31 9.06 -3.65 10.95
N SER A 32 10.13 -4.37 11.30
CA SER A 32 11.48 -4.10 10.76
C SER A 32 11.52 -4.14 9.25
N ARG A 33 10.72 -5.02 8.63
CA ARG A 33 10.62 -5.14 7.17
C ARG A 33 10.04 -3.86 6.54
N PHE A 34 8.97 -3.30 7.11
CA PHE A 34 8.39 -2.06 6.58
C PHE A 34 9.34 -0.87 6.77
N LYS A 35 10.01 -0.79 7.92
CA LYS A 35 11.01 0.27 8.19
C LYS A 35 12.20 0.21 7.23
N ASP A 36 12.71 -0.98 6.93
CA ASP A 36 13.77 -1.18 5.94
C ASP A 36 13.32 -0.85 4.51
N TYR A 37 12.07 -1.14 4.15
CA TYR A 37 11.50 -0.68 2.89
C TYR A 37 11.39 0.85 2.83
N LEU A 38 10.88 1.48 3.88
CA LEU A 38 10.66 2.92 3.96
C LEU A 38 11.97 3.71 3.88
N SER A 39 13.07 3.17 4.41
CA SER A 39 14.38 3.83 4.34
C SER A 39 15.00 3.86 2.95
N LYS A 40 14.53 3.00 2.02
CA LYS A 40 15.12 2.83 0.68
C LYS A 40 14.23 3.35 -0.44
N ILE A 41 12.92 3.35 -0.26
CA ILE A 41 12.00 3.54 -1.38
C ILE A 41 12.20 4.87 -2.09
N ASN A 42 12.47 5.96 -1.36
CA ASN A 42 12.64 7.29 -1.96
C ASN A 42 13.96 7.46 -2.75
N ASP A 43 14.93 6.56 -2.59
CA ASP A 43 16.11 6.50 -3.46
C ASP A 43 15.79 5.82 -4.80
N LEU A 44 14.70 5.03 -4.86
CA LEU A 44 14.33 4.21 -6.01
C LEU A 44 13.13 4.77 -6.78
N ALA A 45 12.16 5.36 -6.07
CA ALA A 45 10.92 5.86 -6.64
C ALA A 45 10.26 6.89 -5.71
N GLU A 46 9.50 7.82 -6.30
CA GLU A 46 8.57 8.64 -5.51
C GLU A 46 7.50 7.75 -4.88
N GLN A 47 7.28 7.89 -3.57
CA GLN A 47 6.20 7.21 -2.87
C GLN A 47 5.12 8.19 -2.40
N LYS A 48 3.88 7.94 -2.82
CA LYS A 48 2.70 8.66 -2.31
C LYS A 48 1.70 7.68 -1.72
N ALA A 49 1.38 7.87 -0.44
CA ALA A 49 0.41 7.05 0.27
C ALA A 49 -0.91 7.83 0.47
N PHE A 50 -2.04 7.16 0.22
CA PHE A 50 -3.37 7.64 0.54
C PHE A 50 -3.98 6.72 1.60
N VAL A 51 -4.45 7.29 2.71
CA VAL A 51 -5.23 6.57 3.72
C VAL A 51 -6.68 6.98 3.53
N LEU A 52 -7.55 6.01 3.30
CA LEU A 52 -8.93 6.21 2.89
C LEU A 52 -9.87 5.47 3.84
N ASP A 53 -11.06 6.03 4.06
CA ASP A 53 -12.14 5.34 4.74
C ASP A 53 -12.83 4.36 3.76
N PRO A 54 -13.13 3.12 4.20
CA PRO A 54 -13.85 2.16 3.35
C PRO A 54 -15.30 2.61 3.14
N ALA A 55 -15.75 2.69 1.88
CA ALA A 55 -17.15 2.96 1.55
C ALA A 55 -17.97 1.66 1.41
N LEU A 56 -17.47 0.72 0.60
CA LEU A 56 -18.01 -0.63 0.44
C LEU A 56 -16.84 -1.57 0.13
N VAL A 57 -16.71 -2.66 0.89
CA VAL A 57 -15.67 -3.67 0.68
C VAL A 57 -16.35 -5.01 0.46
N ALA A 58 -16.20 -5.56 -0.74
CA ALA A 58 -16.64 -6.90 -1.08
C ALA A 58 -15.55 -7.55 -1.94
N ASN A 59 -15.21 -8.80 -1.65
CA ASN A 59 -14.37 -9.61 -2.53
C ASN A 59 -15.21 -10.74 -3.12
N LYS A 60 -14.72 -11.41 -4.17
CA LYS A 60 -15.46 -12.48 -4.85
C LYS A 60 -15.69 -13.73 -3.98
N ASN A 61 -15.06 -13.79 -2.80
CA ASN A 61 -14.96 -14.97 -1.95
C ASN A 61 -15.21 -14.61 -0.47
N GLY A 62 -16.35 -13.98 -0.17
CA GLY A 62 -16.74 -13.68 1.22
C GLY A 62 -16.57 -14.88 2.14
#